data_AF-A0A2M8SCF3-F1
#
_entry.id   AF-A0A2M8SCF3-F1
#
_cell.length_a   1.000
_cell.length_b   1.000
_cell.length_c   1.000
_cell.angle_alpha   90.00
_cell.angle_beta   90.00
_cell.angle_gamma   90.00
#
_symmetry.space_group_name_H-M   'P 1'
#
loop_
_entity.id
_entity.type
_entity.pdbx_description
1 polymer ?
#
loop_
_entity_poly.entity_id
_entity_poly.type
_entity_poly.pdbx_seq_one_letter_code
_entity_poly.pdbx_strand_id
1 'polypeptide(L)'
;PRDLIDVLHKSLLLWEKGQRAEMVQALTEKGHGKSEAFYRVAQAISETLPLESKEKKLLDGFLAGRERVQEEVEKEGRQEKLL
;
A
#
# COMPACT_ATOMS: atom_id res chain seq x y z
N PRO A 1 17.52 -3.20 6.01
CA PRO A 1 16.28 -3.12 6.82
C PRO A 1 15.85 -1.66 7.04
N ARG A 2 15.24 -1.08 5.99
CA ARG A 2 14.46 0.16 6.04
C ARG A 2 13.18 0.07 5.19
N ASP A 3 12.91 -1.06 4.54
CA ASP A 3 11.97 -1.11 3.42
C ASP A 3 10.48 -1.03 3.77
N LEU A 4 10.01 -1.54 4.93
CA LEU A 4 8.56 -1.64 5.15
C LEU A 4 7.88 -0.27 5.31
N ILE A 5 8.42 0.59 6.20
CA ILE A 5 7.88 1.93 6.42
C ILE A 5 8.14 2.83 5.20
N ASP A 6 9.29 2.69 4.56
CA ASP A 6 9.62 3.44 3.34
C ASP A 6 8.67 3.09 2.19
N VAL A 7 8.36 1.80 2.01
CA VAL A 7 7.39 1.33 1.01
C VAL A 7 5.99 1.79 1.38
N LEU A 8 5.58 1.73 2.65
CA LEU A 8 4.29 2.24 3.08
C LEU A 8 4.16 3.74 2.76
N HIS A 9 5.17 4.53 3.14
CA HIS A 9 5.19 5.96 2.86
C HIS A 9 5.11 6.24 1.35
N LYS A 10 5.93 5.56 0.54
CA LYS A 10 5.90 5.70 -0.92
C LYS A 10 4.54 5.31 -1.51
N SER A 11 3.95 4.21 -1.07
CA SER A 11 2.63 3.76 -1.51
C SER A 11 1.54 4.78 -1.19
N LEU A 12 1.57 5.39 -0.01
CA LEU A 12 0.61 6.43 0.37
C LEU A 12 0.76 7.71 -0.46
N LEU A 13 2.00 8.13 -0.77
CA LEU A 13 2.24 9.27 -1.67
C LEU A 13 1.72 9.02 -3.09
N LEU A 14 1.90 7.81 -3.61
CA LEU A 14 1.39 7.44 -4.93
C LEU A 14 -0.14 7.31 -4.93
N TRP A 15 -0.71 6.76 -3.85
CA TRP A 15 -2.15 6.69 -3.64
C TRP A 15 -2.78 8.08 -3.62
N GLU A 16 -2.20 9.03 -2.87
CA GLU A 16 -2.67 10.43 -2.81
C GLU A 16 -2.69 11.09 -4.19
N LYS A 17 -1.70 10.79 -5.03
CA LYS A 17 -1.58 11.32 -6.39
C LYS A 17 -2.43 10.57 -7.44
N GLY A 18 -3.12 9.50 -7.05
CA GLY A 18 -3.87 8.64 -7.96
C GLY A 18 -3.00 7.79 -8.90
N GLN A 19 -1.69 7.70 -8.65
CA GLN A 19 -0.70 6.96 -9.44
C GLN A 19 -0.76 5.46 -9.10
N ARG A 20 -1.84 4.79 -9.52
CA ARG A 20 -2.12 3.40 -9.12
C ARG A 20 -1.14 2.39 -9.70
N ALA A 21 -0.74 2.53 -10.97
CA ALA A 21 0.17 1.58 -11.61
C ALA A 21 1.54 1.54 -10.92
N GLU A 22 2.13 2.72 -10.67
CA GLU A 22 3.41 2.84 -9.99
C GLU A 22 3.34 2.37 -8.53
N MET A 23 2.20 2.55 -7.87
CA MET A 23 1.97 2.04 -6.52
C MET A 23 1.94 0.51 -6.50
N VAL A 24 1.20 -0.10 -7.43
CA VAL A 24 1.10 -1.56 -7.57
C VAL A 24 2.48 -2.15 -7.87
N GLN A 25 3.22 -1.55 -8.80
CA GLN A 25 4.60 -1.96 -9.10
C GLN A 25 5.50 -1.89 -7.85
N ALA A 26 5.48 -0.78 -7.11
CA ALA A 26 6.29 -0.63 -5.90
C ALA A 26 5.94 -1.66 -4.80
N LEU A 27 4.67 -2.08 -4.72
CA LEU A 27 4.21 -3.11 -3.79
C LEU A 27 4.58 -4.53 -4.25
N THR A 28 4.58 -4.78 -5.56
CA THR A 28 4.96 -6.05 -6.18
C THR A 28 6.47 -6.30 -6.08
N GLU A 29 7.30 -5.35 -6.52
CA GLU A 29 8.78 -5.46 -6.55
C GLU A 29 9.38 -5.79 -5.18
N LYS A 30 8.76 -5.28 -4.11
CA LYS A 30 9.22 -5.46 -2.72
C LYS A 30 8.51 -6.60 -2.00
N GLY A 31 7.56 -7.29 -2.64
CA GLY A 31 6.80 -8.40 -2.05
C GLY A 31 5.85 -8.00 -0.92
N HIS A 32 5.52 -6.71 -0.79
CA HIS A 32 4.68 -6.19 0.30
C HIS A 32 3.20 -6.15 -0.05
N GLY A 33 2.82 -6.16 -1.32
CA GLY A 33 1.42 -6.04 -1.74
C GLY A 33 0.51 -7.19 -1.31
N LYS A 34 1.05 -8.33 -0.88
CA LYS A 34 0.29 -9.44 -0.24
C LYS A 34 0.60 -9.64 1.23
N SER A 35 1.42 -8.76 1.82
CA SER A 35 1.90 -8.94 3.17
C SER A 35 0.85 -8.49 4.18
N GLU A 36 0.25 -9.45 4.88
CA GLU A 36 -0.61 -9.17 6.04
C GLU A 36 0.11 -8.33 7.10
N ALA A 37 1.43 -8.48 7.23
CA ALA A 37 2.23 -7.66 8.14
C ALA A 37 2.27 -6.19 7.69
N PHE A 38 2.38 -5.92 6.39
CA PHE A 38 2.38 -4.56 5.84
C PHE A 38 1.07 -3.82 6.18
N TYR A 39 -0.08 -4.44 5.88
CA TYR A 39 -1.39 -3.83 6.16
C TYR A 39 -1.67 -3.69 7.66
N ARG A 40 -1.22 -4.62 8.50
CA ARG A 40 -1.32 -4.48 9.97
C ARG A 40 -0.51 -3.31 10.50
N VAL A 41 0.69 -3.06 9.96
CA VAL A 41 1.48 -1.89 10.34
C VAL A 41 0.79 -0.60 9.91
N ALA A 42 0.26 -0.54 8.68
CA ALA A 42 -0.52 0.61 8.22
C ALA A 42 -1.74 0.89 9.10
N GLN A 43 -2.49 -0.16 9.49
CA GLN A 43 -3.62 -0.06 10.40
C GLN A 43 -3.19 0.49 11.78
N ALA A 44 -2.14 -0.10 12.38
CA ALA A 44 -1.64 0.32 13.68
C ALA A 44 -1.21 1.79 13.67
N ILE A 45 -0.56 2.26 12.59
CA ILE A 45 -0.21 3.68 12.43
C ILE A 45 -1.49 4.53 12.37
N SER A 46 -2.49 4.16 11.56
CA SER A 46 -3.76 4.91 11.49
C SER A 46 -4.43 5.03 12.86
N GLU A 47 -4.42 3.96 13.65
CA GLU A 47 -5.03 3.93 14.99
C GLU A 47 -4.35 4.85 16.00
N THR A 48 -3.07 5.20 15.78
CA THR A 48 -2.36 6.18 16.63
C THR A 48 -2.67 7.65 16.27
N LEU A 49 -3.30 7.90 15.12
CA LEU A 49 -3.54 9.26 14.63
C LEU A 49 -4.93 9.82 15.04
N PRO A 50 -5.04 11.13 15.35
CA PRO A 50 -6.30 11.79 15.61
C PRO A 50 -7.28 11.71 14.44
N LEU A 51 -8.58 11.65 14.71
CA LEU A 51 -9.66 11.51 13.71
C LEU A 51 -9.65 12.62 12.66
N GLU A 52 -9.34 13.86 13.03
CA GLU A 52 -9.24 14.97 12.08
C GLU A 52 -7.97 14.97 11.21
N SER A 53 -6.98 14.10 11.49
CA SER A 53 -5.71 14.07 10.78
C SER A 53 -5.90 13.74 9.30
N LYS A 54 -5.25 14.53 8.44
CA LYS A 54 -5.19 14.26 6.99
C LYS A 54 -4.49 12.93 6.71
N GLU A 55 -3.42 12.63 7.45
CA GLU A 55 -2.66 11.39 7.30
C GLU A 55 -3.50 10.18 7.69
N LYS A 56 -4.32 10.29 8.75
CA LYS A 56 -5.26 9.25 9.12
C LYS A 56 -6.26 8.98 8.00
N LYS A 57 -6.90 10.02 7.47
CA LYS A 57 -7.85 9.89 6.36
C LYS A 57 -7.23 9.27 5.12
N LEU A 58 -5.96 9.60 4.83
CA LEU A 58 -5.20 9.00 3.73
C LEU A 58 -4.97 7.50 3.96
N LEU A 59 -4.50 7.13 5.15
CA LEU A 59 -4.31 5.73 5.56
C LEU A 59 -5.63 4.95 5.53
N ASP A 60 -6.70 5.49 6.09
CA ASP A 60 -8.02 4.85 6.12
C ASP A 60 -8.56 4.64 4.69
N GLY A 61 -8.39 5.62 3.81
CA GLY A 61 -8.75 5.50 2.39
C GLY A 61 -7.94 4.43 1.67
N PHE A 62 -6.63 4.36 1.92
CA PHE A 62 -5.76 3.32 1.39
C PHE A 62 -6.15 1.92 1.91
N LEU A 63 -6.40 1.79 3.21
CA LEU A 63 -6.80 0.55 3.87
C LEU A 63 -8.18 0.07 3.42
N ALA A 64 -9.13 0.97 3.20
CA ALA A 64 -10.44 0.64 2.61
C ALA A 64 -10.30 0.10 1.18
N GLY A 65 -9.27 0.53 0.45
CA GLY A 65 -8.95 0.03 -0.90
C GLY A 65 -8.12 -1.25 -0.93
N ARG A 66 -7.80 -1.84 0.22
CA ARG A 66 -6.85 -2.96 0.35
C ARG A 66 -7.16 -4.13 -0.59
N GLU A 67 -8.37 -4.66 -0.60
CA GLU A 67 -8.71 -5.84 -1.42
C GLU A 67 -8.41 -5.60 -2.90
N ARG A 68 -8.81 -4.43 -3.41
CA ARG A 68 -8.54 -4.01 -4.79
C ARG A 68 -7.04 -3.93 -5.08
N VAL A 69 -6.26 -3.34 -4.17
CA VAL A 69 -4.80 -3.25 -4.30
C VAL A 69 -4.18 -4.65 -4.31
N GLN A 70 -4.62 -5.57 -3.45
CA GLN A 70 -4.11 -6.93 -3.39
C GLN A 70 -4.41 -7.70 -4.70
N GLU A 71 -5.60 -7.52 -5.28
CA GLU A 71 -5.94 -8.08 -6.59
C GLU A 71 -5.09 -7.52 -7.73
N GLU A 72 -4.83 -6.21 -7.73
CA GLU A 72 -3.99 -5.55 -8.75
C GLU A 72 -2.54 -6.03 -8.68
N VAL A 73 -1.96 -6.10 -7.48
CA VAL A 73 -0.62 -6.68 -7.23
C VAL A 73 -0.55 -8.13 -7.68
N GLU A 74 -1.60 -8.91 -7.44
CA GLU A 74 -1.65 -10.29 -7.89
C GLU A 74 -1.67 -10.43 -9.42
N LYS A 75 -2.43 -9.57 -10.10
CA LYS A 75 -2.48 -9.55 -11.57
C LYS A 75 -1.12 -9.14 -12.15
N GLU A 76 -0.50 -8.10 -11.61
CA GLU A 76 0.82 -7.60 -12.04
C GLU A 76 1.89 -8.68 -11.88
N GLY A 77 1.99 -9.30 -10.71
CA GLY A 77 2.98 -10.36 -10.45
C GLY A 77 2.74 -11.66 -11.23
N ARG A 78 1.55 -11.88 -11.81
CA ARG A 78 1.31 -12.96 -12.78
C ARG A 78 1.75 -12.56 -14.18
N GLN A 79 1.56 -11.30 -14.57
CA GLN A 79 1.94 -10.77 -15.86
C GLN A 79 3.47 -10.74 -16.04
N GLU A 80 4.23 -10.34 -15.01
CA GLU A 80 5.71 -10.39 -15.03
C GLU A 80 6.27 -11.81 -15.22
N LYS A 81 5.54 -12.86 -14.83
CA LYS A 81 6.00 -14.26 -14.96
C LYS A 81 5.73 -14.87 -16.34
N LEU A 82 4.95 -14.20 -17.18
CA LEU A 82 4.58 -14.65 -18.53
C LEU A 82 5.43 -13.98 -19.62
N LEU A 83 6.28 -13.01 -19.25
CA LEU A 83 7.26 -12.34 -20.09
C LEU A 83 8.64 -12.96 -19.90
#